data_AF-A0A8T0TWC4-F1
#
_entry.id   AF-A0A8T0TWC4-F1
#
_cell.length_a   1.000
_cell.length_b   1.000
_cell.length_c   1.000
_cell.angle_alpha   90.00
_cell.angle_beta   90.00
_cell.angle_gamma   90.00
#
_symmetry.space_group_name_H-M   'P 1'
#
loop_
_entity.id
_entity.type
_entity.pdbx_description
1 polymer ?
#
loop_
_entity_poly.entity_id
_entity_poly.type
_entity_poly.pdbx_seq_one_letter_code
_entity_poly.pdbx_strand_id
1 'polypeptide(L)'
;MASATLLKSSFLPKKSEWGASRQVAAPRPVTVSMVVVRASAYADELVKTAKTVASPGRGILAMDESNATCGKRLASIGLENTEANRQAYRTLLVTAPGLGQYISGAILFEETLYQSAVDGRKIVDILAEQGIVPGIKVDKGLVPLAGSNNESWCQGLDGLAAREAAYYQAGARFAKWRTVVSIPNGPSELAVKEAAWGLARYAAISQDNGLVPIVEPEILLDGEHGIERTFEVAQKVWAETFYAMSEVEATQNLNAMNQGANPWHVSFSYARALQNTCLKTWGGAPENVKAAQDALLLRAKANSLAQLGKYTSDGETAEAKEGMFVKNYSY
;
A
#
# COMPACT_ATOMS: atom_id res chain seq x y z
N MET A 1 -18.73 39.91 -56.75
CA MET A 1 -20.13 39.50 -56.97
C MET A 1 -20.15 38.19 -57.73
N ALA A 2 -21.14 37.33 -57.41
CA ALA A 2 -21.40 35.97 -57.91
C ALA A 2 -20.53 34.85 -57.28
N SER A 3 -21.05 33.69 -56.88
CA SER A 3 -22.42 33.21 -56.61
C SER A 3 -22.26 31.90 -55.85
N ALA A 4 -23.00 31.72 -54.74
CA ALA A 4 -23.00 30.48 -53.97
C ALA A 4 -23.89 29.42 -54.66
N THR A 5 -23.36 28.22 -54.89
CA THR A 5 -24.16 27.07 -55.33
C THR A 5 -24.37 26.12 -54.15
N LEU A 6 -25.58 26.17 -53.59
CA LEU A 6 -26.08 25.24 -52.57
C LEU A 6 -26.37 23.87 -53.20
N LEU A 7 -25.72 22.82 -52.71
CA LEU A 7 -26.12 21.43 -52.94
C LEU A 7 -27.39 21.13 -52.13
N LYS A 8 -28.54 21.04 -52.81
CA LYS A 8 -29.75 20.40 -52.27
C LYS A 8 -29.70 18.91 -52.62
N SER A 9 -29.57 18.05 -51.61
CA SER A 9 -30.08 16.68 -51.70
C SER A 9 -30.84 16.36 -50.42
N SER A 10 -32.16 16.31 -50.54
CA SER A 10 -33.08 15.91 -49.48
C SER A 10 -33.26 14.40 -49.54
N PHE A 11 -32.57 13.67 -48.67
CA PHE A 11 -32.87 12.26 -48.42
C PHE A 11 -33.95 12.16 -47.34
N LEU A 12 -35.21 12.25 -47.75
CA LEU A 12 -36.32 11.75 -46.94
C LEU A 12 -37.04 10.68 -47.75
N PRO A 13 -37.16 9.43 -47.24
CA PRO A 13 -37.86 8.36 -47.93
C PRO A 13 -39.37 8.62 -48.00
N LYS A 14 -40.01 8.11 -49.06
CA LYS A 14 -41.46 8.27 -49.32
C LYS A 14 -42.28 7.44 -48.32
N LYS A 15 -43.41 8.02 -47.88
CA LYS A 15 -44.38 7.43 -46.91
C LYS A 15 -45.00 6.07 -47.30
N SER A 16 -44.76 5.54 -48.51
CA SER A 16 -45.35 4.28 -48.97
C SER A 16 -44.60 3.01 -48.52
N GLU A 17 -43.49 3.14 -47.79
CA GLU A 17 -42.70 1.99 -47.30
C GLU A 17 -43.01 1.62 -45.84
N TRP A 18 -43.96 2.31 -45.20
CA TRP A 18 -44.38 2.03 -43.82
C TRP A 18 -45.49 0.97 -43.79
N GLY A 19 -45.13 -0.30 -43.97
CA GLY A 19 -46.16 -1.34 -43.97
C GLY A 19 -45.68 -2.77 -44.24
N ALA A 20 -44.80 -3.30 -43.39
CA ALA A 20 -44.74 -4.73 -43.14
C ALA A 20 -44.30 -4.95 -41.68
N SER A 21 -45.23 -5.44 -40.86
CA SER A 21 -44.95 -5.89 -39.49
C SER A 21 -43.98 -7.07 -39.53
N ARG A 22 -42.67 -6.79 -39.42
CA ARG A 22 -41.72 -7.83 -39.03
C ARG A 22 -42.03 -8.20 -37.58
N GLN A 23 -42.42 -9.45 -37.35
CA GLN A 23 -42.41 -10.02 -36.02
C GLN A 23 -41.01 -9.85 -35.44
N VAL A 24 -40.92 -9.07 -34.36
CA VAL A 24 -39.69 -8.90 -33.58
C VAL A 24 -39.43 -10.25 -32.92
N ALA A 25 -38.39 -10.96 -33.36
CA ALA A 25 -37.96 -12.16 -32.68
C ALA A 25 -37.62 -11.81 -31.22
N ALA A 26 -38.09 -12.63 -30.28
CA ALA A 26 -37.77 -12.47 -28.87
C ALA A 26 -36.24 -12.34 -28.68
N PRO A 27 -35.77 -11.45 -27.78
CA PRO A 27 -34.34 -11.30 -27.54
C PRO A 27 -33.77 -12.65 -27.15
N ARG A 28 -32.76 -13.12 -27.90
CA ARG A 28 -32.02 -14.31 -27.50
C ARG A 28 -31.36 -14.00 -26.17
N PRO A 29 -31.42 -14.91 -25.17
CA PRO A 29 -30.69 -14.71 -23.93
C PRO A 29 -29.21 -14.54 -24.29
N VAL A 30 -28.66 -13.37 -24.00
CA VAL A 30 -27.22 -13.13 -24.06
C VAL A 30 -26.66 -13.88 -22.87
N THR A 31 -26.07 -15.04 -23.11
CA THR A 31 -25.22 -15.69 -22.12
C THR A 31 -24.01 -14.78 -21.94
N VAL A 32 -24.00 -14.01 -20.86
CA VAL A 32 -22.78 -13.37 -20.36
C VAL A 32 -21.87 -14.53 -19.96
N SER A 33 -20.95 -14.90 -20.84
CA SER A 33 -19.84 -15.75 -20.46
C SER A 33 -19.04 -14.94 -19.44
N MET A 34 -19.26 -15.19 -18.15
CA MET A 34 -18.38 -14.68 -17.11
C MET A 34 -16.98 -15.20 -17.46
N VAL A 35 -16.12 -14.31 -17.93
CA VAL A 35 -14.70 -14.62 -18.08
C VAL A 35 -14.22 -14.81 -16.65
N VAL A 36 -14.08 -16.06 -16.23
CA VAL A 36 -13.36 -16.38 -15.00
C VAL A 36 -11.92 -15.96 -15.26
N VAL A 37 -11.53 -14.81 -14.70
CA VAL A 37 -10.13 -14.41 -14.60
C VAL A 37 -9.45 -15.53 -13.83
N ARG A 38 -8.60 -16.29 -14.52
CA ARG A 38 -7.93 -17.45 -13.94
C ARG A 38 -7.10 -16.98 -12.75
N ALA A 39 -7.20 -17.72 -11.64
CA ALA A 39 -6.19 -17.71 -10.58
C ALA A 39 -4.80 -17.70 -11.21
N SER A 40 -3.98 -16.68 -10.92
CA SER A 40 -2.60 -16.63 -11.37
C SER A 40 -1.87 -17.91 -10.91
N ALA A 41 -0.72 -18.23 -11.52
CA ALA A 41 0.08 -19.39 -11.11
C ALA A 41 0.48 -19.37 -9.61
N TYR A 42 0.29 -18.23 -8.94
CA TYR A 42 0.64 -17.99 -7.56
C TYR A 42 -0.57 -17.94 -6.60
N ALA A 43 -1.81 -18.19 -7.05
CA ALA A 43 -3.00 -17.92 -6.23
C ALA A 43 -2.96 -18.54 -4.82
N ASP A 44 -2.61 -19.83 -4.70
CA ASP A 44 -2.49 -20.48 -3.39
C ASP A 44 -1.35 -19.89 -2.54
N GLU A 45 -0.22 -19.54 -3.17
CA GLU A 45 0.92 -18.90 -2.50
C GLU A 45 0.58 -17.49 -2.02
N LEU A 46 -0.15 -16.71 -2.82
CA LEU A 46 -0.63 -15.38 -2.47
C LEU A 46 -1.54 -15.45 -1.25
N VAL A 47 -2.52 -16.36 -1.25
CA VAL A 47 -3.44 -16.56 -0.11
C VAL A 47 -2.68 -17.00 1.13
N LYS A 48 -1.71 -17.93 1.01
CA LYS A 48 -0.88 -18.38 2.12
C LYS A 48 -0.01 -17.25 2.68
N THR A 49 0.59 -16.45 1.81
CA THR A 49 1.42 -15.31 2.21
C THR A 49 0.58 -14.25 2.92
N ALA A 50 -0.58 -13.88 2.36
CA ALA A 50 -1.49 -12.91 2.96
C ALA A 50 -1.94 -13.36 4.36
N LYS A 51 -2.31 -14.64 4.53
CA LYS A 51 -2.67 -15.21 5.85
C LYS A 51 -1.50 -15.21 6.84
N THR A 52 -0.27 -15.43 6.35
CA THR A 52 0.93 -15.41 7.20
C THR A 52 1.23 -13.99 7.69
N VAL A 53 1.20 -13.01 6.78
CA VAL A 53 1.42 -11.59 7.08
C VAL A 53 0.28 -10.99 7.93
N ALA A 54 -0.94 -11.47 7.79
CA ALA A 54 -2.10 -11.05 8.59
C ALA A 54 -2.39 -11.99 9.78
N SER A 55 -1.36 -12.66 10.32
CA SER A 55 -1.56 -13.62 11.41
C SER A 55 -1.83 -12.94 12.77
N PRO A 56 -2.66 -13.57 13.64
CA PRO A 56 -2.97 -13.03 14.96
C PRO A 56 -1.74 -12.76 15.82
N GLY A 57 -1.78 -11.63 16.53
CA GLY A 57 -0.69 -11.16 17.38
C GLY A 57 0.52 -10.64 16.62
N ARG A 58 0.46 -10.51 15.28
CA ARG A 58 1.58 -9.98 14.48
C ARG A 58 1.15 -8.87 13.54
N GLY A 59 2.12 -8.06 13.13
CA GLY A 59 1.95 -7.01 12.12
C GLY A 59 3.19 -6.85 11.25
N ILE A 60 3.32 -5.70 10.60
CA ILE A 60 4.36 -5.42 9.61
C ILE A 60 5.29 -4.30 10.13
N LEU A 61 6.60 -4.51 9.99
CA LEU A 61 7.61 -3.48 10.16
C LEU A 61 7.86 -2.80 8.80
N ALA A 62 7.42 -1.54 8.66
CA ALA A 62 7.67 -0.77 7.44
C ALA A 62 9.03 -0.08 7.54
N MET A 63 10.07 -0.66 6.92
CA MET A 63 11.45 -0.16 6.88
C MET A 63 11.89 0.15 5.44
N ASP A 64 10.93 0.59 4.64
CA ASP A 64 11.03 0.91 3.22
C ASP A 64 11.27 2.39 2.96
N GLU A 65 11.80 3.12 3.94
CA GLU A 65 12.21 4.50 3.72
C GLU A 65 13.22 4.55 2.55
N SER A 66 12.94 5.41 1.57
CA SER A 66 13.89 5.72 0.52
C SER A 66 15.20 6.26 1.11
N ASN A 67 16.28 6.26 0.34
CA ASN A 67 17.55 6.82 0.80
C ASN A 67 17.42 8.28 1.30
N ALA A 68 16.57 9.09 0.65
CA ALA A 68 16.28 10.45 1.08
C ALA A 68 15.50 10.50 2.42
N THR A 69 14.45 9.67 2.56
CA THR A 69 13.64 9.62 3.78
C THR A 69 14.44 9.06 4.96
N CYS A 70 15.22 8.00 4.73
CA CYS A 70 16.12 7.43 5.73
C CYS A 70 17.18 8.45 6.17
N GLY A 71 17.74 9.22 5.22
CA GLY A 71 18.67 10.30 5.51
C GLY A 71 18.12 11.36 6.47
N LYS A 72 16.86 11.77 6.31
CA LYS A 72 16.19 12.70 7.25
C LYS A 72 16.09 12.11 8.66
N ARG A 73 15.88 10.80 8.78
CA ARG A 73 15.83 10.11 10.07
C ARG A 73 17.20 10.01 10.72
N LEU A 74 18.23 9.62 9.96
CA LEU A 74 19.61 9.60 10.44
C LEU A 74 20.08 10.99 10.89
N ALA A 75 19.77 12.03 10.12
CA ALA A 75 20.10 13.41 10.48
C ALA A 75 19.47 13.85 11.82
N SER A 76 18.27 13.35 12.16
CA SER A 76 17.61 13.67 13.43
C SER A 76 18.32 13.15 14.68
N ILE A 77 19.27 12.22 14.50
CA ILE A 77 20.15 11.71 15.56
C ILE A 77 21.62 12.07 15.30
N GLY A 78 21.89 13.03 14.42
CA GLY A 78 23.23 13.52 14.13
C GLY A 78 24.09 12.64 13.22
N LEU A 79 23.50 11.67 12.52
CA LEU A 79 24.22 10.80 11.58
C LEU A 79 24.10 11.28 10.13
N GLU A 80 25.19 11.10 9.38
CA GLU A 80 25.22 11.33 7.93
C GLU A 80 24.46 10.23 7.16
N ASN A 81 23.85 10.59 6.03
CA ASN A 81 23.17 9.66 5.13
C ASN A 81 24.15 8.87 4.24
N THR A 82 24.95 8.00 4.83
CA THR A 82 25.84 7.08 4.11
C THR A 82 25.20 5.70 3.97
N GLU A 83 25.63 4.92 2.98
CA GLU A 83 25.18 3.53 2.83
C GLU A 83 25.48 2.70 4.09
N ALA A 84 26.68 2.86 4.67
CA ALA A 84 27.08 2.17 5.89
C ALA A 84 26.14 2.48 7.07
N ASN A 85 25.72 3.75 7.24
CA ASN A 85 24.79 4.11 8.31
C ASN A 85 23.38 3.55 8.06
N ARG A 86 22.91 3.55 6.80
CA ARG A 86 21.64 2.91 6.44
C ARG A 86 21.70 1.40 6.69
N GLN A 87 22.77 0.73 6.27
CA GLN A 87 23.01 -0.69 6.50
C GLN A 87 23.04 -1.03 8.00
N ALA A 88 23.79 -0.25 8.79
CA ALA A 88 23.87 -0.44 10.24
C ALA A 88 22.49 -0.26 10.89
N TYR A 89 21.72 0.73 10.45
CA TYR A 89 20.36 0.94 10.93
C TYR A 89 19.42 -0.22 10.56
N ARG A 90 19.46 -0.73 9.33
CA ARG A 90 18.66 -1.90 8.94
C ARG A 90 19.09 -3.16 9.68
N THR A 91 20.39 -3.35 9.85
CA THR A 91 20.97 -4.47 10.63
C THR A 91 20.47 -4.44 12.06
N LEU A 92 20.51 -3.28 12.73
CA LEU A 92 19.97 -3.09 14.07
C LEU A 92 18.53 -3.60 14.18
N LEU A 93 17.67 -3.21 13.24
CA LEU A 93 16.25 -3.59 13.24
C LEU A 93 16.07 -5.10 13.03
N VAL A 94 16.65 -5.66 11.96
CA VAL A 94 16.36 -7.05 11.55
C VAL A 94 17.06 -8.09 12.41
N THR A 95 18.11 -7.73 13.14
CA THR A 95 18.83 -8.65 14.03
C THR A 95 18.28 -8.65 15.47
N ALA A 96 17.23 -7.88 15.76
CA ALA A 96 16.60 -7.86 17.08
C ALA A 96 16.10 -9.26 17.46
N PRO A 97 16.63 -9.90 18.51
CA PRO A 97 16.28 -11.28 18.84
C PRO A 97 14.80 -11.41 19.22
N GLY A 98 14.08 -12.32 18.57
CA GLY A 98 12.67 -12.57 18.86
C GLY A 98 11.69 -11.60 18.18
N LEU A 99 12.16 -10.76 17.25
CA LEU A 99 11.31 -9.84 16.50
C LEU A 99 10.14 -10.55 15.80
N GLY A 100 10.39 -11.75 15.27
CA GLY A 100 9.39 -12.58 14.58
C GLY A 100 8.20 -13.03 15.43
N GLN A 101 8.27 -12.88 16.76
CA GLN A 101 7.13 -13.14 17.66
C GLN A 101 6.00 -12.12 17.45
N TYR A 102 6.33 -10.91 17.02
CA TYR A 102 5.40 -9.77 16.90
C TYR A 102 5.32 -9.23 15.48
N ILE A 103 6.34 -9.47 14.67
CA ILE A 103 6.41 -9.03 13.28
C ILE A 103 6.29 -10.27 12.39
N SER A 104 5.42 -10.19 11.39
CA SER A 104 5.18 -11.25 10.40
C SER A 104 5.63 -10.86 9.00
N GLY A 105 5.77 -9.56 8.72
CA GLY A 105 6.32 -9.05 7.47
C GLY A 105 7.21 -7.82 7.70
N ALA A 106 8.19 -7.61 6.82
CA ALA A 106 9.00 -6.40 6.80
C ALA A 106 9.04 -5.82 5.39
N ILE A 107 8.59 -4.56 5.21
CA ILE A 107 8.66 -3.89 3.91
C ILE A 107 10.04 -3.26 3.78
N LEU A 108 10.74 -3.58 2.70
CA LEU A 108 12.09 -3.14 2.40
C LEU A 108 12.10 -2.08 1.30
N PHE A 109 13.13 -1.25 1.30
CA PHE A 109 13.51 -0.48 0.12
C PHE A 109 14.44 -1.33 -0.76
N GLU A 110 14.53 -1.01 -2.06
CA GLU A 110 15.28 -1.81 -3.03
C GLU A 110 16.75 -2.01 -2.63
N GLU A 111 17.42 -0.97 -2.13
CA GLU A 111 18.79 -1.09 -1.59
C GLU A 111 18.87 -2.21 -0.53
N THR A 112 17.94 -2.22 0.42
CA THR A 112 17.91 -3.17 1.55
C THR A 112 17.56 -4.60 1.13
N LEU A 113 16.73 -4.78 0.10
CA LEU A 113 16.36 -6.11 -0.40
C LEU A 113 17.59 -6.90 -0.88
N TYR A 114 18.55 -6.20 -1.49
CA TYR A 114 19.78 -6.80 -2.02
C TYR A 114 20.98 -6.66 -1.07
N GLN A 115 20.81 -6.03 0.08
CA GLN A 115 21.90 -5.74 1.02
C GLN A 115 22.16 -6.92 1.97
N SER A 116 23.42 -7.07 2.36
CA SER A 116 23.80 -7.85 3.54
C SER A 116 23.76 -6.99 4.81
N ALA A 117 23.49 -7.61 5.95
CA ALA A 117 23.75 -7.00 7.25
C ALA A 117 25.25 -6.79 7.49
N VAL A 118 25.58 -6.05 8.54
CA VAL A 118 26.99 -5.76 8.93
C VAL A 118 27.78 -7.04 9.22
N ASP A 119 27.11 -8.13 9.61
CA ASP A 119 27.73 -9.45 9.84
C ASP A 119 27.88 -10.31 8.57
N GLY A 120 27.51 -9.78 7.40
CA GLY A 120 27.65 -10.41 6.09
C GLY A 120 26.46 -11.26 5.63
N ARG A 121 25.51 -11.61 6.52
CA ARG A 121 24.30 -12.37 6.14
C ARG A 121 23.35 -11.50 5.32
N LYS A 122 22.63 -12.08 4.36
CA LYS A 122 21.63 -11.31 3.59
C LYS A 122 20.48 -10.89 4.51
N ILE A 123 20.00 -9.66 4.36
CA ILE A 123 18.90 -9.16 5.20
C ILE A 123 17.64 -10.02 5.04
N VAL A 124 17.34 -10.46 3.81
CA VAL A 124 16.19 -11.35 3.53
C VAL A 124 16.28 -12.69 4.24
N ASP A 125 17.49 -13.24 4.38
CA ASP A 125 17.70 -14.53 5.04
C ASP A 125 17.51 -14.39 6.56
N ILE A 126 18.00 -13.30 7.15
CA ILE A 126 17.80 -12.99 8.59
C ILE A 126 16.30 -12.85 8.91
N LEU A 127 15.53 -12.20 8.03
CA LEU A 127 14.08 -12.08 8.20
C LEU A 127 13.40 -13.46 8.13
N ALA A 128 13.75 -14.26 7.13
CA ALA A 128 13.20 -15.60 6.94
C ALA A 128 13.52 -16.54 8.11
N GLU A 129 14.74 -16.49 8.66
CA GLU A 129 15.16 -17.24 9.86
C GLU A 129 14.28 -16.92 11.08
N GLN A 130 13.77 -15.70 11.17
CA GLN A 130 12.84 -15.27 12.22
C GLN A 130 11.36 -15.48 11.87
N GLY A 131 11.05 -16.07 10.72
CA GLY A 131 9.66 -16.24 10.27
C GLY A 131 8.98 -14.93 9.88
N ILE A 132 9.76 -13.92 9.48
CA ILE A 132 9.30 -12.64 8.96
C ILE A 132 9.37 -12.69 7.43
N VAL A 133 8.24 -12.47 6.78
CA VAL A 133 8.15 -12.45 5.31
C VAL A 133 8.81 -11.15 4.79
N PRO A 134 9.73 -11.21 3.82
CA PRO A 134 10.23 -10.00 3.16
C PRO A 134 9.20 -9.43 2.18
N GLY A 135 9.01 -8.12 2.22
CA GLY A 135 8.21 -7.36 1.25
C GLY A 135 8.99 -6.19 0.67
N ILE A 136 8.50 -5.60 -0.42
CA ILE A 136 9.24 -4.59 -1.19
C ILE A 136 8.34 -3.41 -1.54
N LYS A 137 8.83 -2.17 -1.32
CA LYS A 137 8.20 -0.97 -1.88
C LYS A 137 8.50 -0.90 -3.38
N VAL A 138 7.44 -0.79 -4.19
CA VAL A 138 7.59 -0.83 -5.66
C VAL A 138 7.16 0.46 -6.35
N ASP A 139 6.44 1.35 -5.68
CA ASP A 139 6.12 2.67 -6.22
C ASP A 139 7.37 3.52 -6.43
N LYS A 140 7.31 4.46 -7.39
CA LYS A 140 8.38 5.43 -7.70
C LYS A 140 8.05 6.83 -7.18
N GLY A 141 7.17 6.90 -6.18
CA GLY A 141 6.81 8.15 -5.51
C GLY A 141 5.77 8.99 -6.24
N LEU A 142 5.46 10.10 -5.59
CA LEU A 142 4.38 11.01 -5.94
C LEU A 142 4.88 12.11 -6.87
N VAL A 143 4.05 12.48 -7.84
CA VAL A 143 4.26 13.65 -8.70
C VAL A 143 3.00 14.51 -8.73
N PRO A 144 3.12 15.81 -9.04
CA PRO A 144 1.95 16.68 -9.15
C PRO A 144 0.94 16.18 -10.19
N LEU A 145 -0.34 16.22 -9.83
CA LEU A 145 -1.43 15.94 -10.74
C LEU A 145 -1.73 17.21 -11.55
N ALA A 146 -1.48 17.16 -12.86
CA ALA A 146 -1.64 18.32 -13.74
C ALA A 146 -3.11 18.79 -13.75
N GLY A 147 -3.32 20.10 -13.67
CA GLY A 147 -4.67 20.69 -13.64
C GLY A 147 -5.43 20.50 -12.31
N SER A 148 -4.78 19.95 -11.29
CA SER A 148 -5.36 19.81 -9.94
C SER A 148 -4.99 20.99 -9.03
N ASN A 149 -5.63 21.03 -7.85
CA ASN A 149 -5.33 22.01 -6.81
C ASN A 149 -4.13 21.57 -5.94
N ASN A 150 -2.97 21.33 -6.56
CA ASN A 150 -1.78 20.78 -5.88
C ASN A 150 -2.02 19.39 -5.27
N GLU A 151 -2.85 18.57 -5.93
CA GLU A 151 -2.96 17.14 -5.65
C GLU A 151 -1.82 16.39 -6.35
N SER A 152 -1.65 15.12 -6.01
CA SER A 152 -0.59 14.28 -6.57
C SER A 152 -1.11 12.91 -6.99
N TRP A 153 -0.39 12.26 -7.90
CA TRP A 153 -0.59 10.85 -8.23
C TRP A 153 0.74 10.10 -8.12
N CYS A 154 0.67 8.77 -8.01
CA CYS A 154 1.85 7.94 -7.78
C CYS A 154 2.32 7.22 -9.05
N GLN A 155 3.62 7.24 -9.31
CA GLN A 155 4.25 6.62 -10.48
C GLN A 155 4.84 5.25 -10.17
N GLY A 156 5.18 4.48 -11.22
CA GLY A 156 5.97 3.23 -11.08
C GLY A 156 5.46 2.02 -11.85
N LEU A 157 4.36 2.14 -12.59
CA LEU A 157 3.77 1.03 -13.36
C LEU A 157 4.67 0.60 -14.52
N ASP A 158 5.41 1.55 -15.11
CA ASP A 158 6.34 1.28 -16.20
C ASP A 158 7.44 0.32 -15.75
N GLY A 159 7.47 -0.86 -16.39
CA GLY A 159 8.39 -1.95 -16.08
C GLY A 159 8.12 -2.66 -14.76
N LEU A 160 6.98 -2.43 -14.10
CA LEU A 160 6.67 -3.01 -12.79
C LEU A 160 6.74 -4.54 -12.78
N ALA A 161 6.12 -5.21 -13.76
CA ALA A 161 6.11 -6.68 -13.84
C ALA A 161 7.53 -7.28 -13.83
N ALA A 162 8.43 -6.73 -14.64
CA ALA A 162 9.82 -7.19 -14.70
C ALA A 162 10.57 -6.96 -13.37
N ARG A 163 10.31 -5.83 -12.70
CA ARG A 163 10.88 -5.55 -11.37
C ARG A 163 10.36 -6.52 -10.32
N GLU A 164 9.05 -6.76 -10.27
CA GLU A 164 8.43 -7.66 -9.30
C GLU A 164 8.83 -9.11 -9.51
N ALA A 165 8.98 -9.57 -10.75
CA ALA A 165 9.57 -10.86 -11.04
C ALA A 165 10.99 -10.98 -10.45
N ALA A 166 11.83 -9.94 -10.60
CA ALA A 166 13.17 -9.91 -10.00
C ALA A 166 13.11 -9.88 -8.46
N TYR A 167 12.21 -9.09 -7.87
CA TYR A 167 12.05 -9.03 -6.42
C TYR A 167 11.56 -10.35 -5.81
N TYR A 168 10.67 -11.05 -6.52
CA TYR A 168 10.22 -12.39 -6.14
C TYR A 168 11.41 -13.36 -6.08
N GLN A 169 12.29 -13.34 -7.09
CA GLN A 169 13.54 -14.13 -7.09
C GLN A 169 14.50 -13.72 -5.98
N ALA A 170 14.50 -12.45 -5.58
CA ALA A 170 15.29 -11.93 -4.47
C ALA A 170 14.72 -12.27 -3.08
N GLY A 171 13.55 -12.92 -3.01
CA GLY A 171 12.94 -13.41 -1.77
C GLY A 171 11.75 -12.59 -1.26
N ALA A 172 11.35 -11.52 -1.96
CA ALA A 172 10.13 -10.80 -1.62
C ALA A 172 8.89 -11.68 -1.89
N ARG A 173 7.87 -11.56 -1.05
CA ARG A 173 6.57 -12.26 -1.23
C ARG A 173 5.35 -11.34 -1.14
N PHE A 174 5.56 -10.09 -0.77
CA PHE A 174 4.55 -9.06 -0.87
C PHE A 174 5.16 -7.74 -1.32
N ALA A 175 4.33 -6.88 -1.88
CA ALA A 175 4.72 -5.56 -2.35
C ALA A 175 3.96 -4.48 -1.59
N LYS A 176 4.44 -3.25 -1.66
CA LYS A 176 3.74 -2.06 -1.17
C LYS A 176 3.72 -0.98 -2.24
N TRP A 177 2.56 -0.38 -2.44
CA TRP A 177 2.40 0.82 -3.25
C TRP A 177 1.65 1.88 -2.47
N ARG A 178 2.32 3.00 -2.21
CA ARG A 178 1.71 4.16 -1.54
C ARG A 178 1.22 5.17 -2.56
N THR A 179 -0.04 5.55 -2.49
CA THR A 179 -0.55 6.79 -3.10
C THR A 179 -1.14 7.67 -2.01
N VAL A 180 -1.34 8.96 -2.30
CA VAL A 180 -1.97 9.88 -1.35
C VAL A 180 -3.17 10.57 -1.95
N VAL A 181 -4.14 10.80 -1.08
CA VAL A 181 -5.30 11.66 -1.33
C VAL A 181 -5.27 12.76 -0.29
N SER A 182 -5.33 14.01 -0.76
CA SER A 182 -5.33 15.17 0.13
C SER A 182 -6.77 15.48 0.56
N ILE A 183 -6.96 16.00 1.77
CA ILE A 183 -8.20 16.70 2.15
C ILE A 183 -8.08 18.21 1.93
N PRO A 184 -6.97 18.89 2.34
CA PRO A 184 -6.89 20.35 2.24
C PRO A 184 -6.77 20.84 0.80
N ASN A 185 -6.22 20.01 -0.10
CA ASN A 185 -6.15 20.32 -1.52
C ASN A 185 -7.42 19.90 -2.28
N GLY A 186 -8.41 19.38 -1.54
CA GLY A 186 -9.52 18.57 -2.05
C GLY A 186 -9.11 17.10 -2.13
N PRO A 187 -10.09 16.19 -2.12
CA PRO A 187 -9.98 15.08 -3.04
C PRO A 187 -10.91 15.39 -4.20
N SER A 188 -10.35 15.95 -5.28
CA SER A 188 -11.05 16.01 -6.55
C SER A 188 -11.42 14.59 -6.99
N GLU A 189 -12.50 14.46 -7.77
CA GLU A 189 -12.86 13.15 -8.30
C GLU A 189 -11.73 12.54 -9.15
N LEU A 190 -10.96 13.38 -9.83
CA LEU A 190 -9.80 12.94 -10.60
C LEU A 190 -8.74 12.31 -9.70
N ALA A 191 -8.33 12.98 -8.61
CA ALA A 191 -7.31 12.44 -7.71
C ALA A 191 -7.74 11.13 -7.05
N VAL A 192 -9.01 11.01 -6.66
CA VAL A 192 -9.55 9.76 -6.10
C VAL A 192 -9.52 8.63 -7.13
N LYS A 193 -9.95 8.90 -8.36
CA LYS A 193 -9.94 7.91 -9.45
C LYS A 193 -8.52 7.51 -9.84
N GLU A 194 -7.60 8.46 -9.97
CA GLU A 194 -6.20 8.17 -10.28
C GLU A 194 -5.53 7.33 -9.19
N ALA A 195 -5.79 7.64 -7.91
CA ALA A 195 -5.33 6.82 -6.80
C ALA A 195 -5.85 5.38 -6.88
N ALA A 196 -7.17 5.21 -7.05
CA ALA A 196 -7.81 3.91 -7.14
C ALA A 196 -7.33 3.08 -8.34
N TRP A 197 -7.30 3.68 -9.54
CA TRP A 197 -6.85 3.00 -10.76
C TRP A 197 -5.37 2.66 -10.76
N GLY A 198 -4.52 3.52 -10.20
CA GLY A 198 -3.10 3.24 -10.01
C GLY A 198 -2.89 2.02 -9.13
N LEU A 199 -3.58 1.98 -7.98
CA LEU A 199 -3.53 0.87 -7.02
C LEU A 199 -4.06 -0.43 -7.61
N ALA A 200 -5.18 -0.40 -8.35
CA ALA A 200 -5.74 -1.60 -8.96
C ALA A 200 -4.81 -2.23 -10.01
N ARG A 201 -4.21 -1.40 -10.89
CA ARG A 201 -3.23 -1.88 -11.88
C ARG A 201 -1.99 -2.44 -11.22
N TYR A 202 -1.48 -1.77 -10.19
CA TYR A 202 -0.38 -2.26 -9.37
C TYR A 202 -0.72 -3.64 -8.78
N ALA A 203 -1.87 -3.76 -8.11
CA ALA A 203 -2.27 -4.98 -7.42
C ALA A 203 -2.38 -6.19 -8.37
N ALA A 204 -2.99 -5.99 -9.54
CA ALA A 204 -3.09 -7.02 -10.57
C ALA A 204 -1.70 -7.47 -11.05
N ILE A 205 -0.79 -6.52 -11.33
CA ILE A 205 0.58 -6.85 -11.76
C ILE A 205 1.33 -7.61 -10.66
N SER A 206 1.19 -7.21 -9.39
CA SER A 206 1.82 -7.91 -8.26
C SER A 206 1.35 -9.35 -8.14
N GLN A 207 0.04 -9.59 -8.22
CA GLN A 207 -0.53 -10.93 -8.15
C GLN A 207 -0.07 -11.82 -9.32
N ASP A 208 0.06 -11.25 -10.52
CA ASP A 208 0.59 -11.96 -11.69
C ASP A 208 2.08 -12.30 -11.56
N ASN A 209 2.82 -11.58 -10.71
CA ASN A 209 4.24 -11.80 -10.44
C ASN A 209 4.53 -12.43 -9.06
N GLY A 210 3.50 -12.98 -8.40
CA GLY A 210 3.65 -13.76 -7.16
C GLY A 210 3.85 -12.95 -5.89
N LEU A 211 3.56 -11.65 -5.92
CA LEU A 211 3.63 -10.77 -4.76
C LEU A 211 2.24 -10.39 -4.27
N VAL A 212 1.97 -10.56 -2.97
CA VAL A 212 0.75 -10.03 -2.34
C VAL A 212 0.80 -8.49 -2.35
N PRO A 213 -0.17 -7.78 -2.94
CA PRO A 213 -0.12 -6.32 -2.96
C PRO A 213 -0.69 -5.70 -1.69
N ILE A 214 0.10 -4.87 -1.00
CA ILE A 214 -0.41 -3.93 0.00
C ILE A 214 -0.89 -2.67 -0.73
N VAL A 215 -2.20 -2.50 -0.73
CA VAL A 215 -2.92 -1.37 -1.33
C VAL A 215 -3.03 -0.24 -0.32
N GLU A 216 -2.26 0.84 -0.49
CA GLU A 216 -2.14 1.94 0.48
C GLU A 216 -2.65 3.28 -0.10
N PRO A 217 -3.97 3.54 -0.08
CA PRO A 217 -4.55 4.85 -0.38
C PRO A 217 -4.51 5.76 0.86
N GLU A 218 -3.34 6.35 1.15
CA GLU A 218 -3.19 7.20 2.34
C GLU A 218 -3.97 8.50 2.19
N ILE A 219 -4.89 8.76 3.12
CA ILE A 219 -5.58 10.04 3.21
C ILE A 219 -4.80 10.92 4.16
N LEU A 220 -4.26 12.02 3.65
CA LEU A 220 -3.45 12.94 4.44
C LEU A 220 -4.29 13.58 5.54
N LEU A 221 -3.73 13.62 6.74
CA LEU A 221 -4.34 14.24 7.92
C LEU A 221 -4.08 15.75 7.98
N ASP A 222 -3.26 16.30 7.08
CA ASP A 222 -2.95 17.73 7.05
C ASP A 222 -4.22 18.58 6.89
N GLY A 223 -4.31 19.69 7.62
CA GLY A 223 -5.43 20.63 7.58
C GLY A 223 -6.13 20.78 8.94
N GLU A 224 -7.26 21.47 8.94
CA GLU A 224 -8.06 21.78 10.15
C GLU A 224 -9.42 21.07 10.16
N HIS A 225 -9.58 20.03 9.35
CA HIS A 225 -10.84 19.32 9.17
C HIS A 225 -11.14 18.38 10.36
N GLY A 226 -12.42 18.24 10.71
CA GLY A 226 -12.87 17.30 11.75
C GLY A 226 -12.87 15.84 11.29
N ILE A 227 -13.05 14.92 12.24
CA ILE A 227 -13.05 13.47 12.01
C ILE A 227 -14.15 13.01 11.04
N GLU A 228 -15.26 13.73 10.99
CA GLU A 228 -16.42 13.49 10.12
C GLU A 228 -16.04 13.72 8.66
N ARG A 229 -15.23 14.75 8.38
CA ARG A 229 -14.73 15.01 7.04
C ARG A 229 -13.70 13.96 6.62
N THR A 230 -12.84 13.53 7.55
CA THR A 230 -11.92 12.42 7.29
C THR A 230 -12.68 11.14 6.97
N PHE A 231 -13.75 10.85 7.72
CA PHE A 231 -14.59 9.68 7.49
C PHE A 231 -15.28 9.71 6.13
N GLU A 232 -15.92 10.84 5.76
CA GLU A 232 -16.56 11.01 4.46
C GLU A 232 -15.58 10.76 3.30
N VAL A 233 -14.38 11.36 3.37
CA VAL A 233 -13.34 11.18 2.36
C VAL A 233 -12.83 9.74 2.35
N ALA A 234 -12.65 9.12 3.51
CA ALA A 234 -12.23 7.73 3.62
C ALA A 234 -13.24 6.77 2.98
N GLN A 235 -14.52 6.94 3.26
CA GLN A 235 -15.56 6.14 2.63
C GLN A 235 -15.50 6.24 1.11
N LYS A 236 -15.36 7.47 0.57
CA LYS A 236 -15.28 7.70 -0.87
C LYS A 236 -14.05 7.05 -1.50
N VAL A 237 -12.86 7.26 -0.91
CA VAL A 237 -11.59 6.74 -1.43
C VAL A 237 -11.56 5.21 -1.39
N TRP A 238 -11.99 4.60 -0.28
CA TRP A 238 -12.03 3.14 -0.17
C TRP A 238 -13.07 2.52 -1.10
N ALA A 239 -14.27 3.12 -1.23
CA ALA A 239 -15.28 2.65 -2.18
C ALA A 239 -14.75 2.64 -3.62
N GLU A 240 -14.12 3.74 -4.07
CA GLU A 240 -13.54 3.81 -5.42
C GLU A 240 -12.38 2.81 -5.58
N THR A 241 -11.54 2.65 -4.56
CA THR A 241 -10.40 1.71 -4.60
C THR A 241 -10.88 0.27 -4.75
N PHE A 242 -11.87 -0.16 -3.95
CA PHE A 242 -12.45 -1.50 -4.08
C PHE A 242 -13.18 -1.69 -5.41
N TYR A 243 -13.89 -0.66 -5.90
CA TYR A 243 -14.54 -0.68 -7.20
C TYR A 243 -13.53 -0.90 -8.35
N ALA A 244 -12.37 -0.23 -8.30
CA ALA A 244 -11.34 -0.32 -9.32
C ALA A 244 -10.63 -1.68 -9.37
N MET A 245 -10.56 -2.44 -8.27
CA MET A 245 -9.77 -3.69 -8.19
C MET A 245 -10.42 -4.88 -8.90
N SER A 246 -11.75 -4.94 -9.05
CA SER A 246 -12.50 -5.83 -9.94
C SER A 246 -14.00 -5.75 -9.59
N GLU A 247 -14.90 -5.74 -10.58
CA GLU A 247 -16.36 -5.72 -10.33
C GLU A 247 -16.84 -6.92 -9.49
N VAL A 248 -16.26 -8.10 -9.72
CA VAL A 248 -16.60 -9.33 -9.00
C VAL A 248 -16.01 -9.30 -7.59
N GLU A 249 -14.77 -8.85 -7.43
CA GLU A 249 -14.14 -8.74 -6.11
C GLU A 249 -14.81 -7.65 -5.27
N ALA A 250 -15.22 -6.52 -5.86
CA ALA A 250 -16.00 -5.48 -5.18
C ALA A 250 -17.31 -6.06 -4.60
N THR A 251 -18.00 -6.89 -5.38
CA THR A 251 -19.23 -7.57 -4.94
C THR A 251 -18.95 -8.60 -3.82
N GLN A 252 -17.86 -9.36 -3.91
CA GLN A 252 -17.45 -10.31 -2.87
C GLN A 252 -17.02 -9.62 -1.58
N ASN A 253 -16.29 -8.51 -1.68
CA ASN A 253 -15.86 -7.68 -0.56
C ASN A 253 -17.07 -7.05 0.15
N LEU A 254 -18.04 -6.53 -0.61
CA LEU A 254 -19.31 -6.05 -0.06
C LEU A 254 -20.09 -7.16 0.64
N ASN A 255 -20.17 -8.36 0.05
CA ASN A 255 -20.82 -9.50 0.71
C ASN A 255 -20.09 -9.88 2.01
N ALA A 256 -18.76 -9.95 2.02
CA ALA A 256 -17.98 -10.24 3.22
C ALA A 256 -18.21 -9.20 4.33
N MET A 257 -18.22 -7.89 3.98
CA MET A 257 -18.55 -6.78 4.89
C MET A 257 -19.86 -6.98 5.64
N ASN A 258 -20.87 -7.54 4.97
CA ASN A 258 -22.21 -7.71 5.51
C ASN A 258 -22.41 -9.02 6.29
N GLN A 259 -21.39 -9.89 6.37
CA GLN A 259 -21.50 -11.21 7.01
C GLN A 259 -21.18 -11.24 8.53
N GLY A 260 -20.79 -10.13 9.17
CA GLY A 260 -20.62 -10.10 10.63
C GLY A 260 -19.82 -8.92 11.18
N ALA A 261 -19.50 -8.96 12.48
CA ALA A 261 -18.65 -7.97 13.12
C ALA A 261 -17.21 -8.10 12.63
N ASN A 262 -16.83 -7.20 11.71
CA ASN A 262 -15.52 -7.10 11.04
C ASN A 262 -15.00 -8.43 10.46
N PRO A 263 -15.25 -8.72 9.18
CA PRO A 263 -14.85 -9.98 8.56
C PRO A 263 -13.33 -10.08 8.32
N TRP A 264 -12.55 -9.02 8.62
CA TRP A 264 -11.11 -9.00 8.38
C TRP A 264 -10.30 -8.82 9.65
N HIS A 265 -9.07 -9.32 9.58
CA HIS A 265 -8.07 -9.12 10.60
C HIS A 265 -7.53 -7.68 10.55
N VAL A 266 -7.73 -6.91 11.63
CA VAL A 266 -7.14 -5.58 11.79
C VAL A 266 -5.80 -5.72 12.52
N SER A 267 -4.74 -5.18 11.92
CA SER A 267 -3.39 -5.17 12.49
C SER A 267 -2.67 -3.86 12.13
N PHE A 268 -1.34 -3.85 12.15
CA PHE A 268 -0.50 -2.69 11.95
C PHE A 268 0.54 -2.91 10.84
N SER A 269 0.87 -1.85 10.12
CA SER A 269 2.03 -1.74 9.23
C SER A 269 2.72 -0.42 9.53
N TYR A 270 3.70 -0.44 10.43
CA TYR A 270 4.22 0.77 11.06
C TYR A 270 5.71 0.97 10.79
N ALA A 271 6.05 2.22 10.46
CA ALA A 271 7.43 2.70 10.40
C ALA A 271 7.77 3.48 11.69
N ARG A 272 7.49 4.79 11.71
CA ARG A 272 7.82 5.69 12.83
C ARG A 272 7.32 5.19 14.19
N ALA A 273 6.10 4.66 14.25
CA ALA A 273 5.50 4.18 15.50
C ALA A 273 6.19 2.94 16.11
N LEU A 274 7.00 2.20 15.32
CA LEU A 274 7.87 1.12 15.79
C LEU A 274 9.33 1.58 15.94
N GLN A 275 9.78 2.46 15.07
CA GLN A 275 11.20 2.76 14.90
C GLN A 275 11.70 3.99 15.66
N ASN A 276 10.87 4.99 15.95
CA ASN A 276 11.35 6.30 16.42
C ASN A 276 12.12 6.21 17.74
N THR A 277 11.58 5.48 18.73
CA THR A 277 12.27 5.27 20.01
C THR A 277 13.55 4.45 19.82
N CYS A 278 13.49 3.36 19.04
CA CYS A 278 14.66 2.53 18.72
C CYS A 278 15.80 3.37 18.10
N LEU A 279 15.48 4.18 17.09
CA LEU A 279 16.44 5.04 16.40
C LEU A 279 17.08 6.07 17.35
N LYS A 280 16.27 6.76 18.16
CA LYS A 280 16.75 7.72 19.15
C LYS A 280 17.63 7.08 20.21
N THR A 281 17.25 5.91 20.72
CA THR A 281 18.02 5.15 21.70
C THR A 281 19.35 4.66 21.11
N TRP A 282 19.38 4.24 19.86
CA TRP A 282 20.61 3.80 19.19
C TRP A 282 21.61 4.96 19.06
N GLY A 283 21.18 6.10 18.52
CA GLY A 283 22.04 7.27 18.33
C GLY A 283 23.27 7.02 17.45
N GLY A 284 23.31 5.93 16.68
CA GLY A 284 24.46 5.53 15.88
C GLY A 284 25.57 4.80 16.63
N ALA A 285 25.42 4.58 17.93
CA ALA A 285 26.48 4.04 18.78
C ALA A 285 26.37 2.51 18.92
N PRO A 286 27.41 1.71 18.61
CA PRO A 286 27.38 0.25 18.72
C PRO A 286 27.02 -0.26 20.12
N GLU A 287 27.44 0.43 21.17
CA GLU A 287 27.14 0.11 22.57
C GLU A 287 25.64 0.19 22.91
N ASN A 288 24.87 0.96 22.13
CA ASN A 288 23.43 1.15 22.35
C ASN A 288 22.55 0.16 21.59
N VAL A 289 23.14 -0.74 20.78
CA VAL A 289 22.40 -1.69 19.94
C VAL A 289 21.39 -2.50 20.76
N LYS A 290 21.82 -3.06 21.89
CA LYS A 290 20.93 -3.87 22.74
C LYS A 290 19.75 -3.06 23.27
N ALA A 291 20.01 -1.87 23.81
CA ALA A 291 18.98 -0.99 24.36
C ALA A 291 17.98 -0.55 23.27
N ALA A 292 18.47 -0.25 22.07
CA ALA A 292 17.64 0.11 20.93
C ALA A 292 16.76 -1.06 20.44
N GLN A 293 17.31 -2.28 20.41
CA GLN A 293 16.53 -3.49 20.09
C GLN A 293 15.47 -3.79 21.14
N ASP A 294 15.78 -3.58 22.42
CA ASP A 294 14.79 -3.74 23.50
C ASP A 294 13.65 -2.71 23.37
N ALA A 295 13.96 -1.47 23.00
CA ALA A 295 12.95 -0.45 22.72
C ALA A 295 12.07 -0.83 21.51
N LEU A 296 12.66 -1.39 20.45
CA LEU A 296 11.92 -1.91 19.29
C LEU A 296 10.98 -3.06 19.71
N LEU A 297 11.47 -4.04 20.45
CA LEU A 297 10.70 -5.20 20.91
C LEU A 297 9.56 -4.78 21.84
N LEU A 298 9.78 -3.81 22.72
CA LEU A 298 8.73 -3.25 23.57
C LEU A 298 7.58 -2.70 22.72
N ARG A 299 7.88 -1.88 21.71
CA ARG A 299 6.86 -1.33 20.79
C ARG A 299 6.21 -2.41 19.94
N ALA A 300 6.97 -3.40 19.45
CA ALA A 300 6.42 -4.50 18.67
C ALA A 300 5.44 -5.35 19.51
N LYS A 301 5.80 -5.67 20.75
CA LYS A 301 4.93 -6.36 21.70
C LYS A 301 3.69 -5.56 22.06
N ALA A 302 3.82 -4.25 22.29
CA ALA A 302 2.68 -3.38 22.56
C ALA A 302 1.65 -3.41 21.41
N ASN A 303 2.11 -3.30 20.16
CA ASN A 303 1.24 -3.36 18.99
C ASN A 303 0.65 -4.76 18.76
N SER A 304 1.42 -5.83 19.04
CA SER A 304 0.93 -7.21 19.05
C SER A 304 -0.22 -7.40 20.06
N LEU A 305 -0.07 -6.88 21.29
CA LEU A 305 -1.14 -6.91 22.28
C LEU A 305 -2.33 -6.04 21.87
N ALA A 306 -2.10 -4.89 21.24
CA ALA A 306 -3.16 -4.01 20.77
C ALA A 306 -4.00 -4.68 19.66
N GLN A 307 -3.33 -5.37 18.74
CA GLN A 307 -3.96 -6.20 17.72
C GLN A 307 -4.91 -7.23 18.34
N LEU A 308 -4.49 -7.85 19.45
CA LEU A 308 -5.29 -8.84 20.18
C LEU A 308 -6.35 -8.22 21.12
N GLY A 309 -6.46 -6.90 21.21
CA GLY A 309 -7.36 -6.21 22.14
C GLY A 309 -6.95 -6.34 23.62
N LYS A 310 -5.66 -6.57 23.89
CA LYS A 310 -5.10 -6.87 25.24
C LYS A 310 -4.09 -5.83 25.72
N TYR A 311 -3.88 -4.75 24.97
CA TYR A 311 -2.90 -3.71 25.34
C TYR A 311 -3.43 -2.78 26.43
N THR A 312 -2.56 -2.45 27.37
CA THR A 312 -2.75 -1.42 28.41
C THR A 312 -1.59 -0.43 28.34
N SER A 313 -1.84 0.86 28.58
CA SER A 313 -0.78 1.89 28.61
C SER A 313 0.05 1.90 29.91
N ASP A 314 -0.17 0.93 30.79
CA ASP A 314 0.51 0.80 32.07
C ASP A 314 1.99 0.49 31.84
N GLY A 315 2.87 1.34 32.38
CA GLY A 315 4.33 1.22 32.21
C GLY A 315 4.92 1.95 31.00
N GLU A 316 4.10 2.59 30.14
CA GLU A 316 4.61 3.46 29.07
C GLU A 316 5.16 4.78 29.62
N THR A 317 6.27 5.27 29.05
CA THR A 317 6.88 6.54 29.46
C THR A 317 6.02 7.74 29.09
N ALA A 318 6.29 8.91 29.66
CA ALA A 318 5.56 10.13 29.33
C ALA A 318 5.76 10.53 27.86
N GLU A 319 6.99 10.42 27.36
CA GLU A 319 7.36 10.73 25.98
C GLU A 319 6.66 9.81 24.97
N ALA A 320 6.44 8.54 25.33
CA ALA A 320 5.71 7.59 24.49
C ALA A 320 4.21 7.93 24.33
N LYS A 321 3.66 8.78 25.20
CA LYS A 321 2.26 9.22 25.19
C LYS A 321 2.03 10.51 24.39
N GLU A 322 3.10 11.16 23.93
CA GLU A 322 3.00 12.36 23.09
C GLU A 322 2.59 12.02 21.65
N GLY A 323 1.89 12.95 20.99
CA GLY A 323 1.44 12.77 19.60
C GLY A 323 2.60 12.71 18.60
N MET A 324 2.57 11.73 17.69
CA MET A 324 3.61 11.54 16.66
C MET A 324 3.33 12.25 15.32
N PHE A 325 2.28 13.07 15.25
CA PHE A 325 1.93 13.79 14.02
C PHE A 325 3.03 14.80 13.66
N VAL A 326 3.41 14.82 12.38
CA VAL A 326 4.36 15.78 11.84
C VAL A 326 3.73 16.36 10.58
N LYS A 327 3.44 17.67 10.61
CA LYS A 327 2.84 18.40 9.50
C LYS A 327 3.72 18.28 8.25
N ASN A 328 3.12 17.98 7.10
CA ASN A 328 3.80 17.82 5.80
C ASN A 328 4.88 16.71 5.77
N TYR A 329 4.78 15.69 6.62
CA TYR A 329 5.69 14.53 6.54
C TYR A 329 5.35 13.67 5.32
N SER A 330 6.37 13.24 4.57
CA SER A 330 6.22 12.35 3.41
C SER A 330 7.17 11.16 3.53
N TYR A 331 6.66 9.96 3.24
CA TYR A 331 7.37 8.67 3.31
C TYR A 331 8.24 8.39 2.09
#